data_AF-A0A946GZY1-F1
#
_entry.id   AF-A0A946GZY1-F1
#
_cell.length_a   1.000
_cell.length_b   1.000
_cell.length_c   1.000
_cell.angle_alpha   90.00
_cell.angle_beta   90.00
_cell.angle_gamma   90.00
#
_symmetry.space_group_name_H-M   'P 1'
#
loop_
_entity.id
_entity.type
_entity.pdbx_description
1 polymer ?
#
loop_
_entity_poly.entity_id
_entity_poly.type
_entity_poly.pdbx_seq_one_letter_code
_entity_poly.pdbx_strand_id
1 'polypeptide(L)'
;MKQCPLCGEMIQDVARKCRFCHEMLPGNAPSRRGGGRGCPKCSGHSMRSGPWPWYLGTIGAMIVKAVICNDCGHHFDARKPHADLAARKRKLAIIINGIGGLGILAICGGLFAFIRALGM
;
A
#
# COMPACT_ATOMS: atom_id res chain seq x y z
N MET A 1 20.79 26.83 7.39
CA MET A 1 20.71 26.66 8.86
C MET A 1 19.54 27.50 9.34
N LYS A 2 18.75 27.00 10.30
CA LYS A 2 17.57 27.70 10.82
C LYS A 2 17.57 27.71 12.35
N GLN A 3 16.88 28.67 12.94
CA GLN A 3 16.71 28.74 14.38
C GLN A 3 15.57 27.83 14.83
N CYS A 4 15.76 27.12 15.95
CA CYS A 4 14.70 26.32 16.57
C CYS A 4 13.63 27.27 17.15
N PRO A 5 12.34 27.14 16.78
CA PRO A 5 11.28 28.00 17.26
C PRO A 5 10.90 27.76 18.73
N LEU A 6 11.44 26.72 19.37
CA LEU A 6 11.12 26.33 20.75
C LEU A 6 12.21 26.73 21.74
N CYS A 7 13.49 26.64 21.37
CA CYS A 7 14.60 26.94 22.25
C CYS A 7 15.59 27.98 21.71
N GLY A 8 15.39 28.50 20.49
CA GLY A 8 16.26 29.53 19.92
C GLY A 8 17.62 29.05 19.41
N GLU A 9 17.94 27.76 19.52
CA GLU A 9 19.23 27.22 19.09
C GLU A 9 19.35 27.03 17.57
N MET A 10 20.58 27.12 17.04
CA MET A 10 20.87 26.94 15.61
C MET A 10 20.90 25.46 15.21
N ILE A 11 20.00 25.07 14.32
CA ILE A 11 19.80 23.69 13.85
C ILE A 11 19.90 23.57 12.33
N GLN A 12 20.05 22.34 11.84
CA GLN A 12 20.03 22.06 10.40
C GLN A 12 18.63 22.35 9.81
N ASP A 13 18.58 22.84 8.57
CA ASP A 13 17.31 23.18 7.90
C ASP A 13 16.39 21.97 7.75
N VAL A 14 16.99 20.79 7.55
CA VAL A 14 16.30 19.50 7.38
C VAL A 14 15.96 18.80 8.70
N ALA A 15 16.36 19.34 9.85
CA ALA A 15 16.11 18.71 11.14
C ALA A 15 14.61 18.60 11.44
N ARG A 16 14.15 17.41 11.85
CA ARG A 16 12.77 17.12 12.30
C ARG A 16 12.59 17.21 13.82
N LYS A 17 13.66 16.91 14.55
CA LYS A 17 13.76 16.98 16.01
C LYS A 17 14.93 17.88 16.36
N CYS A 18 14.75 18.79 17.30
CA CYS A 18 15.85 19.62 17.79
C CYS A 18 16.83 18.75 18.59
N ARG A 19 18.14 18.91 18.36
CA ARG A 19 19.17 18.17 19.12
C ARG A 19 19.42 18.72 20.53
N PHE A 20 18.95 19.94 20.80
CA PHE A 20 19.22 20.67 22.04
C PHE A 20 18.07 20.53 23.03
N CYS A 21 16.86 20.96 22.65
CA CYS A 21 15.68 20.79 23.51
C CYS A 21 14.98 19.44 23.35
N HIS A 22 15.41 18.60 22.39
CA HIS A 22 14.81 17.31 22.08
C HIS A 22 13.32 17.33 21.70
N GLU A 23 12.75 18.50 21.39
CA GLU A 23 11.37 18.62 20.92
C GLU A 23 11.21 18.43 19.40
N MET A 24 10.02 18.01 18.99
CA MET A 24 9.66 17.86 17.57
C MET A 24 9.29 19.21 16.96
N LEU A 25 9.87 19.53 15.79
CA LEU A 25 9.68 20.84 15.17
C LEU A 25 8.32 20.94 14.46
N PRO A 26 7.55 22.03 14.68
CA PRO A 26 6.29 22.25 13.99
C PRO A 26 6.53 22.37 12.47
N GLY A 27 5.64 21.77 11.67
CA GLY A 27 5.77 21.76 10.20
C GLY A 27 6.62 20.63 9.62
N ASN A 28 7.31 19.85 10.45
CA ASN A 28 8.06 18.66 10.03
C ASN A 28 7.29 17.34 10.25
N ALA A 29 5.96 17.44 10.32
CA ALA A 29 5.10 16.29 10.15
C ALA A 29 5.52 15.57 8.86
N PRO A 30 5.75 14.24 8.89
CA PRO A 30 6.10 13.52 7.68
C PRO A 30 5.11 13.91 6.59
N SER A 31 5.63 14.46 5.48
CA SER A 31 4.78 14.83 4.36
C SER A 31 3.93 13.61 4.04
N ARG A 32 2.62 13.81 4.11
CA ARG A 32 1.61 12.77 3.91
C ARG A 32 1.81 12.23 2.49
N ARG A 33 2.69 11.23 2.31
CA ARG A 33 2.81 10.44 1.08
C ARG A 33 1.58 9.53 0.98
N GLY A 34 0.46 10.18 0.77
CA GLY A 34 -0.89 9.66 0.86
C GLY A 34 -1.83 10.84 0.69
N GLY A 35 -1.84 11.43 -0.51
CA GLY A 35 -2.81 12.45 -0.91
C GLY A 35 -4.23 11.89 -1.04
N GLY A 36 -4.70 11.14 -0.06
CA GLY A 36 -6.02 10.54 -0.02
C GLY A 36 -6.86 11.24 1.03
N ARG A 37 -8.11 11.54 0.66
CA ARG A 37 -9.24 11.87 1.54
C ARG A 37 -9.13 11.12 2.89
N GLY A 38 -9.49 11.78 3.98
CA GLY A 38 -9.54 11.17 5.32
C GLY A 38 -10.40 9.90 5.34
N CYS A 39 -10.34 9.14 6.44
CA CYS A 39 -11.13 7.93 6.58
C CYS A 39 -12.61 8.20 6.22
N PRO A 40 -13.24 7.42 5.32
CA PRO A 40 -14.62 7.67 4.90
C PRO A 40 -15.64 7.48 6.03
N LYS A 41 -15.25 6.84 7.14
CA LYS A 41 -16.11 6.58 8.30
C LYS A 41 -16.01 7.65 9.38
N CYS A 42 -14.80 8.12 9.69
CA CYS A 42 -14.55 9.00 10.85
C CYS A 42 -13.70 10.24 10.52
N SER A 43 -13.45 10.53 9.25
CA SER A 43 -12.57 11.59 8.72
C SER A 43 -11.11 11.58 9.20
N GLY A 44 -10.72 10.61 10.03
CA GLY A 44 -9.36 10.43 10.56
C GLY A 44 -8.27 10.40 9.49
N HIS A 45 -7.13 11.02 9.79
CA HIS A 45 -5.98 11.12 8.89
C HIS A 45 -4.86 10.14 9.21
N SER A 46 -4.94 9.45 10.35
CA SER A 46 -3.97 8.45 10.78
C SER A 46 -4.31 7.09 10.18
N MET A 47 -3.42 6.53 9.37
CA MET A 47 -3.66 5.27 8.65
C MET A 47 -2.41 4.40 8.65
N ARG A 48 -2.58 3.09 8.80
CA ARG A 48 -1.53 2.07 8.62
C ARG A 48 -1.83 1.18 7.42
N SER A 49 -0.80 0.59 6.83
CA SER A 49 -0.97 -0.38 5.75
C SER A 49 -1.82 -1.56 6.26
N GLY A 50 -2.86 -1.91 5.49
CA GLY A 50 -3.73 -3.05 5.80
C GLY A 50 -3.11 -4.37 5.35
N PRO A 51 -3.59 -5.50 5.89
CA PRO A 51 -3.08 -6.82 5.53
C PRO A 51 -3.38 -7.12 4.05
N TRP A 52 -2.31 -7.53 3.37
CA TRP A 52 -2.32 -8.03 2.01
C TRP A 52 -2.19 -9.55 2.04
N PRO A 53 -3.14 -10.29 1.43
CA PRO A 53 -2.95 -11.72 1.26
C PRO A 53 -1.70 -11.98 0.43
N TRP A 54 -0.82 -12.84 0.92
CA TRP A 54 0.47 -13.14 0.29
C TRP A 54 0.33 -13.60 -1.17
N TYR A 55 -0.76 -14.30 -1.50
CA TYR A 55 -1.04 -14.82 -2.84
C TYR A 55 -1.39 -13.74 -3.88
N LEU A 56 -1.69 -12.50 -3.47
CA LEU A 56 -1.89 -11.38 -4.40
C LEU A 56 -0.57 -10.68 -4.74
N GLY A 57 0.51 -10.97 -4.02
CA GLY A 57 1.85 -10.48 -4.28
C GLY A 57 1.98 -8.95 -4.34
N THR A 58 3.03 -8.49 -5.00
CA THR A 58 3.30 -7.06 -5.24
C THR A 58 2.26 -6.42 -6.16
N ILE A 59 1.75 -7.17 -7.14
CA ILE A 59 0.72 -6.71 -8.09
C ILE A 59 -0.55 -6.30 -7.34
N GLY A 60 -0.98 -7.10 -6.36
CA GLY A 60 -2.12 -6.77 -5.49
C GLY A 60 -1.97 -5.41 -4.80
N ALA A 61 -0.83 -5.21 -4.15
CA ALA A 61 -0.50 -3.98 -3.44
C ALA A 61 -0.33 -2.77 -4.38
N MET A 62 0.06 -3.01 -5.65
CA MET A 62 0.12 -1.97 -6.68
C MET A 62 -1.25 -1.53 -7.17
N ILE A 63 -2.27 -2.41 -7.18
CA ILE A 63 -3.61 -2.10 -7.74
C ILE A 63 -4.56 -1.53 -6.67
N VAL A 64 -4.48 -2.03 -5.44
CA VAL A 64 -5.33 -1.63 -4.32
C VAL A 64 -4.43 -1.15 -3.19
N LYS A 65 -4.69 0.02 -2.62
CA LYS A 65 -3.95 0.53 -1.46
C LYS A 65 -4.77 0.28 -0.19
N ALA A 66 -4.83 -0.99 0.24
CA ALA A 66 -5.55 -1.36 1.46
C ALA A 66 -4.90 -0.70 2.68
N VAL A 67 -5.69 0.05 3.43
CA VAL A 67 -5.28 0.74 4.66
C VAL A 67 -6.28 0.48 5.77
N ILE A 68 -5.82 0.65 7.01
CA ILE A 68 -6.62 0.62 8.23
C ILE A 68 -6.51 1.98 8.89
N CYS A 69 -7.65 2.61 9.18
CA CYS A 69 -7.67 3.82 9.99
C CYS A 69 -7.25 3.51 11.43
N ASN A 70 -6.28 4.27 11.97
CA ASN A 70 -5.84 4.09 13.35
C ASN A 70 -6.87 4.61 14.36
N ASP A 71 -7.74 5.55 13.96
CA ASP A 71 -8.71 6.20 14.85
C ASP A 71 -9.97 5.35 15.06
N CYS A 72 -10.49 4.70 14.01
CA CYS A 72 -11.74 3.91 14.08
C CYS A 72 -11.61 2.45 13.63
N GLY A 73 -10.43 1.99 13.19
CA GLY A 73 -10.22 0.62 12.73
C GLY A 73 -10.90 0.27 11.40
N HIS A 74 -11.45 1.24 10.66
CA HIS A 74 -12.11 0.96 9.38
C HIS A 74 -11.10 0.57 8.29
N HIS A 75 -11.40 -0.50 7.55
CA HIS A 75 -10.59 -1.03 6.45
C HIS A 75 -11.13 -0.52 5.11
N PHE A 76 -10.29 0.14 4.32
CA PHE A 76 -10.70 0.68 3.02
C PHE A 76 -9.53 0.76 2.03
N ASP A 77 -9.82 1.00 0.75
CA ASP A 77 -8.79 1.33 -0.23
C ASP A 77 -8.56 2.85 -0.25
N ALA A 78 -7.36 3.30 0.09
CA ALA A 78 -7.00 4.71 0.07
C ALA A 78 -7.15 5.36 -1.32
N ARG A 79 -7.10 4.58 -2.41
CA ARG A 79 -7.35 5.07 -3.78
C ARG A 79 -8.84 5.18 -4.12
N LYS A 80 -9.69 4.33 -3.53
CA LYS A 80 -11.14 4.27 -3.78
C LYS A 80 -11.89 4.01 -2.46
N PRO A 81 -12.03 5.03 -1.58
CA PRO A 81 -12.51 4.83 -0.20
C PRO A 81 -13.96 4.37 -0.09
N HIS A 82 -14.79 4.66 -1.09
CA HIS A 82 -16.20 4.23 -1.13
C HIS A 82 -16.40 2.85 -1.78
N ALA A 83 -15.34 2.26 -2.34
CA ALA A 83 -15.47 0.95 -2.99
C ALA A 83 -15.36 -0.17 -1.95
N ASP A 84 -16.16 -1.22 -2.10
CA ASP A 84 -16.04 -2.44 -1.31
C ASP A 84 -14.66 -3.09 -1.54
N LEU A 85 -13.83 -3.01 -0.50
CA LEU A 85 -12.48 -3.55 -0.48
C LEU A 85 -12.47 -5.08 -0.64
N ALA A 86 -13.42 -5.78 -0.02
CA ALA A 86 -13.48 -7.23 -0.05
C ALA A 86 -13.88 -7.73 -1.45
N ALA A 87 -14.90 -7.12 -2.05
CA ALA A 87 -15.30 -7.44 -3.42
C ALA A 87 -14.17 -7.19 -4.42
N ARG A 88 -13.41 -6.10 -4.27
CA ARG A 88 -12.27 -5.79 -5.15
C ARG A 88 -11.10 -6.76 -4.97
N LYS A 89 -10.76 -7.13 -3.73
CA LYS A 89 -9.74 -8.17 -3.46
C LYS A 89 -10.13 -9.50 -4.11
N ARG A 90 -11.41 -9.89 -4.01
CA ARG A 90 -11.93 -11.11 -4.64
C ARG A 90 -11.86 -11.04 -6.17
N LYS A 91 -12.35 -9.96 -6.78
CA LYS A 91 -12.27 -9.77 -8.24
C LYS A 91 -10.83 -9.83 -8.75
N LEU A 92 -9.90 -9.20 -8.03
CA LEU A 92 -8.49 -9.22 -8.39
C LEU A 92 -7.89 -10.63 -8.29
N ALA A 93 -8.21 -11.37 -7.23
CA ALA A 93 -7.75 -12.76 -7.07
C ALA A 93 -8.24 -13.67 -8.21
N ILE A 94 -9.51 -13.53 -8.61
CA ILE A 94 -10.08 -14.32 -9.72
C ILE A 94 -9.33 -14.03 -11.03
N ILE A 95 -9.04 -12.75 -11.31
CA ILE A 95 -8.33 -12.36 -12.54
C ILE A 95 -6.90 -12.91 -12.54
N ILE A 96 -6.16 -12.73 -11.44
CA ILE A 96 -4.76 -13.19 -11.35
C ILE A 96 -4.68 -14.71 -11.48
N ASN A 97 -5.53 -15.45 -10.75
CA ASN A 97 -5.56 -16.90 -10.82
C ASN A 97 -6.06 -17.41 -12.18
N GLY A 98 -7.01 -16.70 -12.81
CA GLY A 98 -7.50 -17.04 -14.14
C GLY A 98 -6.41 -16.90 -15.21
N ILE A 99 -5.68 -15.79 -15.21
CA ILE A 99 -4.55 -15.57 -16.14
C ILE A 99 -3.43 -16.56 -15.87
N GLY A 100 -3.06 -16.77 -14.60
CA GLY A 100 -2.04 -17.75 -14.22
C GLY A 100 -2.42 -19.18 -14.64
N GLY A 101 -3.67 -19.57 -14.42
CA GLY A 101 -4.21 -20.87 -14.83
C GLY A 101 -4.18 -21.08 -16.33
N LEU A 102 -4.60 -20.08 -17.12
CA LEU A 102 -4.50 -20.14 -18.58
C LEU A 102 -3.07 -20.29 -19.07
N GLY A 103 -2.12 -19.57 -18.46
CA GLY A 103 -0.69 -19.71 -18.76
C GLY A 103 -0.16 -21.11 -18.47
N ILE A 104 -0.54 -21.70 -17.33
CA ILE A 104 -0.16 -23.08 -16.98
C ILE A 104 -0.74 -24.07 -17.99
N LEU A 105 -2.02 -23.94 -18.35
CA LEU A 105 -2.66 -24.81 -19.34
C LEU A 105 -1.98 -24.71 -20.71
N ALA A 106 -1.58 -23.51 -21.13
CA ALA A 106 -0.85 -23.31 -22.38
C ALA A 106 0.52 -23.97 -22.36
N ILE A 107 1.29 -23.83 -21.27
CA ILE A 107 2.62 -24.46 -21.13
C ILE A 107 2.48 -25.99 -21.08
N CYS A 108 1.58 -26.51 -20.25
CA CYS A 108 1.36 -27.95 -20.14
C CYS A 108 0.86 -28.55 -21.45
N GLY A 109 -0.09 -27.88 -22.13
CA GLY A 109 -0.60 -28.31 -23.43
C GLY A 109 0.47 -28.27 -24.51
N GLY A 110 1.27 -27.20 -24.56
CA GLY A 110 2.41 -27.07 -25.48
C GLY A 110 3.48 -28.14 -25.24
N LEU A 111 3.84 -28.40 -23.98
CA LEU A 111 4.78 -29.45 -23.60
C LEU A 111 4.25 -30.83 -23.99
N PHE A 112 2.98 -31.11 -23.74
CA PHE A 112 2.35 -32.36 -24.14
C PHE A 112 2.38 -32.56 -25.66
N ALA A 113 2.00 -31.54 -26.42
CA ALA A 113 2.06 -31.58 -27.88
C ALA A 113 3.49 -31.78 -28.40
N PHE A 114 4.48 -31.13 -27.77
CA PHE A 114 5.89 -31.28 -28.09
C PHE A 114 6.40 -32.70 -27.82
N ILE A 115 6.08 -33.27 -26.65
CA ILE A 115 6.44 -34.67 -26.31
C ILE A 115 5.83 -35.64 -27.32
N ARG A 116 4.55 -35.44 -27.68
CA ARG A 116 3.88 -36.22 -28.73
C ARG A 116 4.58 -36.11 -30.09
N ALA A 117 5.05 -34.90 -30.45
CA ALA A 117 5.77 -34.68 -31.71
C ALA A 117 7.15 -35.38 -31.76
N LEU A 118 7.79 -35.60 -30.60
CA LEU A 118 9.05 -36.35 -30.50
C LEU A 118 8.88 -37.88 -30.57
N GLY A 119 7.64 -38.39 -30.61
CA GLY A 119 7.37 -39.83 -30.61
C GLY A 119 7.58 -40.52 -29.27
N MET A 120 7.55 -39.76 -28.16
CA MET A 120 7.65 -40.25 -26.79
C MET A 120 6.29 -40.50 -26.11
#